data_AF-A0A8D0F5B7-F1
#
_entry.id   AF-A0A8D0F5B7-F1
#
_cell.length_a   1.000
_cell.length_b   1.000
_cell.length_c   1.000
_cell.angle_alpha   90.00
_cell.angle_beta   90.00
_cell.angle_gamma   90.00
#
_symmetry.space_group_name_H-M   'P 1'
#
loop_
_entity.id
_entity.type
_entity.pdbx_description
1 polymer ?
#
loop_
_entity_poly.entity_id
_entity_poly.type
_entity_poly.pdbx_seq_one_letter_code
_entity_poly.pdbx_strand_id
1 'polypeptide(L)'
;MDEATLELMKTPRCSLPDLATTETRRKRFAQAVTKWSKRNLSWRVRTFPKESHLGHDTVRALMYYALKVWSDITPLNFHEVAGNNADIQIDFSKADHNDGYPFDGPGGTVAHAFFPGDHHTAGDTHFDDDEYWTFRSSGRPEWESCSQTQGLTVSSALVVRVV
;
A
#
# COMPACT_ATOMS: atom_id res chain seq x y z
N MET A 1 -25.37 15.03 5.65
CA MET A 1 -23.92 15.12 5.92
C MET A 1 -23.54 16.58 5.82
N ASP A 2 -22.62 17.05 6.66
CA ASP A 2 -22.10 18.41 6.56
C ASP A 2 -21.00 18.51 5.49
N GLU A 3 -20.67 19.74 5.07
CA GLU A 3 -19.70 20.00 4.01
C GLU A 3 -18.29 19.51 4.38
N ALA A 4 -17.88 19.71 5.64
CA ALA A 4 -16.57 19.28 6.12
C ALA A 4 -16.39 17.76 6.03
N THR A 5 -17.45 16.98 6.32
CA THR A 5 -17.43 15.52 6.19
C THR A 5 -17.33 15.09 4.74
N LEU A 6 -18.04 15.78 3.82
CA LEU A 6 -17.98 15.47 2.39
C LEU A 6 -16.58 15.73 1.82
N GLU A 7 -15.95 16.83 2.21
CA GLU A 7 -14.58 17.16 1.81
C GLU A 7 -13.56 16.13 2.34
N LEU A 8 -13.72 15.69 3.59
CA LEU A 8 -12.87 14.64 4.15
C LEU A 8 -13.05 13.29 3.42
N MET A 9 -14.27 12.93 3.05
CA MET A 9 -14.53 11.69 2.31
C MET A 9 -13.92 11.69 0.89
N LYS A 10 -13.67 12.87 0.30
CA LYS A 10 -13.02 13.00 -1.01
C LYS A 10 -11.50 12.95 -0.96
N THR A 11 -10.89 12.97 0.23
CA THR A 11 -9.42 12.92 0.32
C THR A 11 -8.88 11.54 -0.07
N PRO A 12 -7.71 11.47 -0.74
CA PRO A 12 -7.06 10.21 -1.09
C PRO A 12 -6.79 9.35 0.16
N ARG A 13 -7.08 8.06 0.08
CA ARG A 13 -6.99 7.15 1.23
C ARG A 13 -6.68 5.71 0.80
N CYS A 14 -6.47 4.85 1.80
CA CYS A 14 -6.44 3.41 1.57
C CYS A 14 -7.88 2.91 1.32
N SER A 15 -8.09 1.96 0.40
CA SER A 15 -9.42 1.40 0.08
C SER A 15 -10.03 0.57 1.22
N LEU A 16 -9.27 0.31 2.26
CA LEU A 16 -9.66 -0.63 3.28
C LEU A 16 -10.62 0.04 4.29
N PRO A 17 -11.66 -0.67 4.73
CA PRO A 17 -12.66 -0.09 5.62
C PRO A 17 -12.04 0.29 6.97
N ASP A 18 -12.37 1.50 7.45
CA ASP A 18 -11.85 2.06 8.71
C ASP A 18 -12.31 1.28 9.95
N LEU A 19 -13.50 0.69 9.91
CA LEU A 19 -14.09 -0.09 11.01
C LEU A 19 -14.28 -1.55 10.58
N ALA A 20 -13.80 -2.47 11.40
CA ALA A 20 -14.22 -3.87 11.33
C ALA A 20 -15.71 -3.91 11.70
N THR A 21 -16.58 -4.27 10.76
CA THR A 21 -18.03 -4.18 10.91
C THR A 21 -18.51 -4.95 12.16
N THR A 22 -18.99 -4.22 13.18
CA THR A 22 -19.59 -4.80 14.38
C THR A 22 -21.11 -4.66 14.36
N GLU A 23 -21.82 -5.04 13.29
CA GLU A 23 -23.28 -5.13 13.34
C GLU A 23 -23.84 -6.45 12.77
N THR A 24 -24.25 -7.31 13.70
CA THR A 24 -25.41 -8.21 13.64
C THR A 24 -25.74 -8.95 12.33
N ARG A 25 -24.84 -9.81 11.82
CA ARG A 25 -25.22 -11.13 11.25
C ARG A 25 -24.02 -12.07 11.11
N ARG A 26 -23.95 -13.05 12.01
CA ARG A 26 -23.04 -14.23 12.02
C ARG A 26 -21.55 -13.95 11.78
N LYS A 27 -20.84 -13.72 12.89
CA LYS A 27 -19.45 -14.15 13.11
C LYS A 27 -19.22 -15.55 12.51
N ARG A 28 -18.63 -15.60 11.32
CA ARG A 28 -17.80 -16.73 10.85
C ARG A 28 -16.42 -16.31 10.38
N PHE A 29 -16.14 -15.00 10.35
CA PHE A 29 -14.81 -14.45 10.09
C PHE A 29 -14.64 -13.17 10.91
N ALA A 30 -14.59 -13.28 12.24
CA ALA A 30 -13.68 -12.34 12.91
C ALA A 30 -12.32 -12.70 12.32
N GLN A 31 -11.86 -11.94 11.32
CA GLN A 31 -10.63 -12.21 10.58
C GLN A 31 -9.56 -12.39 11.66
N ALA A 32 -9.12 -13.63 11.86
CA ALA A 32 -8.12 -13.91 12.87
C ALA A 32 -6.94 -12.99 12.57
N VAL A 33 -6.38 -12.34 13.58
CA VAL A 33 -5.13 -11.58 13.40
C VAL A 33 -4.11 -12.59 12.90
N THR A 34 -3.86 -12.57 11.60
CA THR A 34 -2.89 -13.43 10.95
C THR A 34 -1.52 -12.80 11.15
N LYS A 35 -0.49 -13.64 11.11
CA LYS A 35 0.90 -13.21 11.30
C LYS A 35 1.79 -14.07 10.43
N TRP A 36 2.97 -13.57 10.12
CA TRP A 36 4.00 -14.38 9.50
C TRP A 36 4.44 -15.51 10.43
N SER A 37 4.49 -16.73 9.90
CA SER A 37 5.09 -17.89 10.58
C SER A 37 6.62 -17.77 10.68
N LYS A 38 7.22 -16.96 9.80
CA LYS A 38 8.66 -16.72 9.71
C LYS A 38 9.01 -15.25 9.92
N ARG A 39 10.28 -15.01 10.21
CA ARG A 39 10.82 -13.66 10.47
C ARG A 39 11.59 -13.07 9.29
N ASN A 40 12.15 -13.92 8.45
CA ASN A 40 12.89 -13.50 7.26
C ASN A 40 11.93 -13.53 6.08
N LEU A 41 11.51 -12.35 5.64
CA LEU A 41 10.53 -12.13 4.59
C LEU A 41 11.26 -11.64 3.34
N SER A 42 11.00 -12.30 2.23
CA SER A 42 11.46 -11.90 0.91
C SER A 42 10.44 -10.96 0.27
N TRP A 43 10.90 -9.91 -0.40
CA TRP A 43 10.02 -9.00 -1.13
C TRP A 43 10.55 -8.72 -2.53
N ARG A 44 9.67 -8.29 -3.43
CA ARG A 44 10.05 -7.84 -4.77
C ARG A 44 9.05 -6.85 -5.34
N VAL A 45 9.54 -5.96 -6.21
CA VAL A 45 8.70 -5.15 -7.08
C VAL A 45 8.49 -5.89 -8.39
N ARG A 46 7.26 -6.30 -8.70
CA ARG A 46 6.94 -7.05 -9.93
C ARG A 46 6.62 -6.13 -11.09
N THR A 47 5.86 -5.06 -10.83
CA THR A 47 5.50 -4.04 -11.80
C THR A 47 5.91 -2.66 -11.27
N PHE A 48 6.08 -1.67 -12.15
CA PHE A 48 6.55 -0.34 -11.81
C PHE A 48 5.54 0.71 -12.32
N PRO A 49 5.45 1.88 -11.67
CA PRO A 49 4.48 2.88 -12.06
C PRO A 49 4.77 3.38 -13.47
N LYS A 50 3.78 3.32 -14.36
CA LYS A 50 3.90 3.71 -15.77
C LYS A 50 3.48 5.15 -16.02
N GLU A 51 2.51 5.64 -15.26
CA GLU A 51 2.03 7.03 -15.37
C GLU A 51 2.97 8.02 -14.69
N SER A 52 3.92 7.53 -13.89
CA SER A 52 4.87 8.35 -13.13
C SER A 52 6.27 8.33 -13.73
N HIS A 53 7.02 9.43 -13.59
CA HIS A 53 8.43 9.49 -14.02
C HIS A 53 9.42 8.95 -12.98
N LEU A 54 9.00 7.99 -12.15
CA LEU A 54 9.86 7.41 -11.14
C LEU A 54 10.74 6.30 -11.72
N GLY A 55 12.06 6.47 -11.60
CA GLY A 55 13.00 5.40 -11.95
C GLY A 55 12.81 4.16 -11.09
N HIS A 56 13.02 2.98 -11.68
CA HIS A 56 12.86 1.70 -10.98
C HIS A 56 13.71 1.61 -9.70
N ASP A 57 14.93 2.13 -9.72
CA ASP A 57 15.82 2.12 -8.56
C ASP A 57 15.32 3.03 -7.43
N THR A 58 14.67 4.15 -7.78
CA THR A 58 13.99 5.01 -6.81
C THR A 58 12.84 4.27 -6.15
N VAL A 59 12.00 3.58 -6.93
CA VAL A 59 10.89 2.79 -6.39
C VAL A 59 11.41 1.69 -5.45
N ARG A 60 12.42 0.93 -5.87
CA ARG A 60 13.05 -0.10 -5.03
C ARG A 60 13.60 0.49 -3.74
N ALA A 61 14.32 1.61 -3.81
CA ALA A 61 14.86 2.29 -2.63
C ALA A 61 13.74 2.71 -1.67
N LEU A 62 12.62 3.23 -2.20
CA LEU A 62 11.49 3.64 -1.37
C LEU A 62 10.82 2.47 -0.68
N MET A 63 10.60 1.35 -1.40
CA MET A 63 10.05 0.14 -0.80
C MET A 63 11.00 -0.46 0.25
N TYR A 64 12.30 -0.43 -0.01
CA TYR A 64 13.32 -0.81 0.97
C TYR A 64 13.20 0.04 2.26
N TYR A 65 13.18 1.38 2.14
CA TYR A 65 13.08 2.25 3.32
C TYR A 65 11.75 2.10 4.05
N ALA A 66 10.64 1.92 3.32
CA ALA A 66 9.33 1.68 3.91
C ALA A 66 9.31 0.41 4.77
N LEU A 67 9.88 -0.70 4.28
CA LEU A 67 10.03 -1.94 5.04
C LEU A 67 11.09 -1.83 6.16
N LYS A 68 12.15 -1.04 5.93
CA LYS A 68 13.23 -0.82 6.90
C LYS A 68 12.69 -0.26 8.22
N VAL A 69 11.79 0.72 8.16
CA VAL A 69 11.14 1.33 9.34
C VAL A 69 10.56 0.27 10.27
N TRP A 70 9.96 -0.78 9.71
CA TRP A 70 9.39 -1.87 10.50
C TRP A 70 10.42 -2.87 10.99
N SER A 71 11.44 -3.18 10.19
CA SER A 71 12.54 -4.04 10.66
C SER A 71 13.35 -3.44 11.83
N ASP A 72 13.33 -2.11 12.01
CA ASP A 72 14.03 -1.45 13.13
C ASP A 72 13.35 -1.68 14.48
N ILE A 73 12.02 -1.87 14.48
CA ILE A 73 11.21 -1.97 15.70
C ILE A 73 10.57 -3.35 15.88
N THR A 74 10.76 -4.25 14.93
CA THR A 74 10.26 -5.62 14.96
C THR A 74 11.39 -6.62 14.72
N PRO A 75 11.24 -7.87 15.15
CA PRO A 75 12.18 -8.95 14.82
C PRO A 75 12.04 -9.47 13.37
N LEU A 76 11.36 -8.74 12.47
CA LEU A 76 11.25 -9.10 11.05
C LEU A 76 12.44 -8.55 10.26
N ASN A 77 12.94 -9.35 9.32
CA ASN A 77 13.99 -8.96 8.38
C ASN A 77 13.46 -9.05 6.95
N PHE A 78 13.62 -7.97 6.19
CA PHE A 78 13.18 -7.89 4.80
C PHE A 78 14.39 -7.93 3.86
N HIS A 79 14.31 -8.71 2.79
CA HIS A 79 15.34 -8.77 1.76
C HIS A 79 14.73 -8.83 0.36
N GLU A 80 15.25 -8.04 -0.57
CA GLU A 80 14.77 -8.03 -1.95
C GLU A 80 15.28 -9.27 -2.68
N VAL A 81 14.43 -9.87 -3.52
CA VAL A 81 14.78 -11.03 -4.36
C VAL A 81 14.49 -10.76 -5.83
N ALA A 82 15.37 -11.24 -6.72
CA ALA A 82 15.19 -11.13 -8.17
C ALA A 82 14.31 -12.25 -8.76
N GLY A 83 14.05 -13.32 -8.01
CA GLY A 83 13.27 -14.46 -8.46
C GLY A 83 11.76 -14.19 -8.53
N ASN A 84 11.02 -15.15 -9.09
CA ASN A 84 9.56 -15.02 -9.26
C ASN A 84 8.74 -15.29 -7.99
N ASN A 85 9.37 -15.82 -6.94
CA ASN A 85 8.70 -16.20 -5.70
C ASN A 85 9.24 -15.34 -4.55
N ALA A 86 8.40 -14.47 -4.02
CA ALA A 86 8.67 -13.64 -2.85
C ALA A 86 7.46 -13.73 -1.90
N ASP A 87 7.68 -13.46 -0.62
CA ASP A 87 6.61 -13.46 0.39
C ASP A 87 5.71 -12.23 0.25
N ILE A 88 6.29 -11.11 -0.15
CA ILE A 88 5.59 -9.85 -0.36
C ILE A 88 5.83 -9.43 -1.80
N GLN A 89 4.76 -9.42 -2.60
CA GLN A 89 4.84 -8.93 -3.97
C GLN A 89 4.23 -7.54 -4.05
N ILE A 90 5.01 -6.62 -4.63
CA ILE A 90 4.61 -5.23 -4.81
C ILE A 90 4.27 -5.01 -6.28
N ASP A 91 3.05 -4.56 -6.53
CA ASP A 91 2.50 -4.36 -7.87
C ASP A 91 1.90 -2.95 -8.03
N PHE A 92 2.00 -2.40 -9.24
CA PHE A 92 1.34 -1.20 -9.71
C PHE A 92 0.31 -1.63 -10.76
N SER A 93 -0.96 -1.43 -10.47
CA SER A 93 -2.09 -1.93 -11.27
C SER A 93 -3.19 -0.89 -11.37
N LYS A 94 -4.07 -1.02 -12.37
CA LYS A 94 -5.17 -0.10 -12.62
C LYS A 94 -6.51 -0.81 -12.51
N ALA A 95 -7.53 -0.11 -12.05
CA ALA A 95 -8.91 -0.57 -12.01
C ALA A 95 -9.03 -2.02 -11.49
N ASP A 96 -9.76 -2.89 -12.19
CA ASP A 96 -9.82 -4.32 -11.89
C ASP A 96 -8.51 -5.03 -12.24
N HIS A 97 -7.90 -5.63 -11.21
CA HIS A 97 -6.64 -6.34 -11.29
C HIS A 97 -6.73 -7.74 -10.66
N ASN A 98 -7.91 -8.36 -10.76
CA ASN A 98 -8.15 -9.79 -10.52
C ASN A 98 -8.02 -10.25 -9.06
N ASP A 99 -8.08 -9.34 -8.09
CA ASP A 99 -8.03 -9.66 -6.66
C ASP A 99 -9.34 -9.35 -5.91
N GLY A 100 -10.35 -8.83 -6.62
CA GLY A 100 -11.67 -8.48 -6.09
C GLY A 100 -11.76 -7.09 -5.45
N TYR A 101 -10.69 -6.29 -5.48
CA TYR A 101 -10.62 -4.94 -4.91
C TYR A 101 -10.18 -3.93 -5.99
N PRO A 102 -11.04 -3.57 -6.96
CA PRO A 102 -10.63 -2.69 -8.05
C PRO A 102 -10.28 -1.27 -7.54
N PHE A 103 -9.30 -0.64 -8.18
CA PHE A 103 -9.02 0.79 -8.00
C PHE A 103 -10.07 1.67 -8.69
N ASP A 104 -10.21 2.91 -8.20
CA ASP A 104 -11.21 3.89 -8.62
C ASP A 104 -10.62 5.03 -9.47
N GLY A 105 -9.31 5.01 -9.73
CA GLY A 105 -8.61 6.02 -10.50
C GLY A 105 -8.11 7.19 -9.64
N PRO A 106 -7.68 8.31 -10.27
CA PRO A 106 -6.90 9.33 -9.58
C PRO A 106 -7.62 10.00 -8.41
N GLY A 107 -6.92 10.15 -7.28
CA GLY A 107 -7.36 10.89 -6.11
C GLY A 107 -8.23 10.11 -5.12
N GLY A 108 -8.51 8.84 -5.40
CA GLY A 108 -9.33 7.98 -4.55
C GLY A 108 -8.50 7.00 -3.72
N THR A 109 -8.63 5.73 -4.04
CA THR A 109 -7.86 4.62 -3.46
C THR A 109 -6.47 4.62 -4.06
N VAL A 110 -5.48 4.96 -3.25
CA VAL A 110 -4.09 5.01 -3.73
C VAL A 110 -3.37 3.67 -3.67
N ALA A 111 -3.78 2.77 -2.76
CA ALA A 111 -3.17 1.46 -2.55
C ALA A 111 -3.97 0.56 -1.60
N HIS A 112 -3.74 -0.76 -1.69
CA HIS A 112 -4.12 -1.74 -0.67
C HIS A 112 -3.09 -2.84 -0.48
N ALA A 113 -3.22 -3.56 0.63
CA ALA A 113 -2.38 -4.70 0.94
C ALA A 113 -3.18 -5.81 1.63
N PHE A 114 -2.79 -7.05 1.37
CA PHE A 114 -3.32 -8.22 2.05
C PHE A 114 -2.62 -8.45 3.39
N PHE A 115 -3.36 -9.02 4.34
CA PHE A 115 -2.82 -9.35 5.66
C PHE A 115 -1.68 -10.40 5.57
N PRO A 116 -0.76 -10.42 6.54
CA PRO A 116 0.30 -11.43 6.61
C PRO A 116 -0.29 -12.84 6.77
N GLY A 117 0.47 -13.87 6.40
CA GLY A 117 0.01 -15.26 6.50
C GLY A 117 0.80 -16.20 5.59
N ASP A 118 0.40 -17.48 5.56
CA ASP A 118 1.14 -18.51 4.80
C ASP A 118 0.53 -18.80 3.42
N HIS A 119 -0.43 -18.00 2.97
CA HIS A 119 -1.08 -18.16 1.67
C HIS A 119 -0.43 -17.28 0.60
N HIS A 120 -0.62 -17.64 -0.67
CA HIS A 120 0.13 -17.08 -1.81
C HIS A 120 -0.07 -15.59 -2.10
N THR A 121 -1.13 -14.97 -1.58
CA THR A 121 -1.39 -13.51 -1.70
C THR A 121 -1.11 -12.77 -0.40
N ALA A 122 -0.63 -13.45 0.64
CA ALA A 122 -0.40 -12.82 1.94
C ALA A 122 0.64 -11.72 1.82
N GLY A 123 0.38 -10.55 2.39
CA GLY A 123 1.32 -9.42 2.32
C GLY A 123 1.46 -8.76 0.94
N ASP A 124 0.85 -9.31 -0.11
CA ASP A 124 0.88 -8.69 -1.45
C ASP A 124 0.26 -7.28 -1.35
N THR A 125 0.94 -6.34 -2.00
CA THR A 125 0.70 -4.91 -1.86
C THR A 125 0.54 -4.31 -3.25
N HIS A 126 -0.63 -3.72 -3.53
CA HIS A 126 -0.97 -3.13 -4.80
C HIS A 126 -1.10 -1.61 -4.66
N PHE A 127 -0.47 -0.90 -5.58
CA PHE A 127 -0.53 0.55 -5.73
C PHE A 127 -1.35 0.88 -6.98
N ASP A 128 -2.19 1.92 -6.92
CA ASP A 128 -2.92 2.39 -8.08
C ASP A 128 -1.94 3.06 -9.07
N ASP A 129 -1.85 2.50 -10.27
CA ASP A 129 -1.00 3.01 -11.35
C ASP A 129 -1.64 4.18 -12.11
N ASP A 130 -2.93 4.50 -11.86
CA ASP A 130 -3.53 5.74 -12.32
C ASP A 130 -3.12 6.97 -11.48
N GLU A 131 -2.47 6.76 -10.33
CA GLU A 131 -1.92 7.84 -9.51
C GLU A 131 -0.56 8.36 -10.02
N TYR A 132 -0.33 9.67 -9.86
CA TYR A 132 0.94 10.28 -10.21
C TYR A 132 1.92 10.28 -9.03
N TRP A 133 2.64 9.17 -8.89
CA TRP A 133 3.63 8.95 -7.84
C TRP A 133 4.86 9.86 -7.99
N THR A 134 5.21 10.55 -6.92
CA THR A 134 6.40 11.43 -6.89
C THR A 134 7.32 11.12 -5.72
N PHE A 135 8.61 11.43 -5.89
CA PHE A 135 9.61 11.35 -4.84
C PHE A 135 10.48 12.60 -4.88
N ARG A 136 10.41 13.41 -3.82
CA ARG A 136 11.07 14.73 -3.69
C ARG A 136 10.65 15.66 -4.83
N SER A 137 9.61 16.46 -4.60
CA SER A 137 9.12 17.44 -5.58
C SER A 137 10.19 18.48 -5.92
N SER A 138 10.85 18.36 -7.07
CA SER A 138 11.78 19.38 -7.58
C SER A 138 11.05 20.42 -8.45
N GLY A 139 9.95 21.02 -7.98
CA GLY A 139 9.29 22.05 -8.81
C GLY A 139 7.97 22.69 -8.39
N ARG A 140 7.40 22.47 -7.21
CA ARG A 140 6.22 23.26 -6.77
C ARG A 140 6.50 24.09 -5.53
N PRO A 141 6.11 25.38 -5.51
CA PRO A 141 6.19 26.21 -4.31
C PRO A 141 5.44 25.57 -3.14
N GLU A 142 6.05 25.66 -1.97
CA GLU A 142 5.65 25.06 -0.69
C GLU A 142 4.20 25.35 -0.27
N TRP A 143 3.56 26.39 -0.82
CA TRP A 143 2.17 26.76 -0.49
C TRP A 143 1.10 26.03 -1.32
N GLU A 144 1.43 25.42 -2.46
CA GLU A 144 0.53 24.50 -3.19
C GLU A 144 0.62 23.06 -2.64
N SER A 145 1.57 22.79 -1.74
CA SER A 145 1.86 21.46 -1.21
C SER A 145 0.83 20.96 -0.20
N CYS A 146 -0.07 21.81 0.30
CA CYS A 146 -1.00 21.43 1.37
C CYS A 146 -2.27 20.71 0.87
N SER A 147 -2.49 20.62 -0.45
CA SER A 147 -3.67 19.95 -1.03
C SER A 147 -3.37 18.69 -1.86
N GLN A 148 -2.11 18.37 -2.17
CA GLN A 148 -1.77 17.23 -3.05
C GLN A 148 -0.42 16.58 -2.67
N THR A 149 -0.29 16.12 -1.42
CA THR A 149 0.77 15.17 -1.04
C THR A 149 0.45 13.77 -1.60
N GLN A 150 0.65 13.59 -2.91
CA GLN A 150 0.86 12.28 -3.54
C GLN A 150 2.35 12.07 -3.86
N GLY A 151 3.22 12.60 -2.99
CA GLY A 151 4.49 11.92 -2.77
C GLY A 151 4.17 10.49 -2.35
N LEU A 152 5.07 9.55 -2.60
CA LEU A 152 5.03 8.24 -1.93
C LEU A 152 5.20 8.43 -0.40
N THR A 153 4.29 9.12 0.27
CA THR A 153 3.74 8.65 1.54
C THR A 153 3.08 7.33 1.20
N VAL A 154 3.92 6.30 1.10
CA VAL A 154 3.54 4.92 1.40
C VAL A 154 2.92 5.06 2.77
N SER A 155 1.60 5.27 2.79
CA SER A 155 0.89 5.68 3.99
C SER A 155 1.24 4.61 5.00
N SER A 156 1.76 5.01 6.16
CA SER A 156 2.31 4.06 7.13
C SER A 156 1.34 2.91 7.41
N ALA A 157 0.02 3.16 7.25
CA ALA A 157 -1.07 2.19 7.24
C ALA A 157 -0.94 0.99 6.27
N LEU A 158 -0.38 1.16 5.06
CA LEU A 158 -0.24 0.08 4.08
C LEU A 158 0.79 -0.96 4.55
N VAL A 159 1.93 -0.47 5.06
CA VAL A 159 3.00 -1.36 5.56
C VAL A 159 2.65 -1.94 6.93
N VAL A 160 1.89 -1.23 7.77
CA VAL A 160 1.30 -1.78 9.02
C VAL A 160 0.52 -3.06 8.75
N ARG A 161 -0.18 -3.15 7.61
CA ARG A 161 -1.04 -4.29 7.33
C ARG A 161 -0.30 -5.52 6.84
N VAL A 162 0.94 -5.34 6.40
CA VAL A 162 1.85 -6.39 5.92
C VAL A 162 2.72 -6.93 7.05
N VAL A 163 2.85 -6.22 8.18
CA VAL A 163 3.76 -6.53 9.31
C VAL A 163 3.00 -7.05 10.53
#